data_AF-A0A1B8NY00-F1
#
_entry.id   AF-A0A1B8NY00-F1
#
_cell.length_a   1.000
_cell.length_b   1.000
_cell.length_c   1.000
_cell.angle_alpha   90.00
_cell.angle_beta   90.00
_cell.angle_gamma   90.00
#
_symmetry.space_group_name_H-M   'P 1'
#
loop_
_entity.id
_entity.type
_entity.pdbx_description
1 polymer ?
#
loop_
_entity_poly.entity_id
_entity_poly.type
_entity_poly.pdbx_seq_one_letter_code
_entity_poly.pdbx_strand_id
1 'polypeptide(L)'
;MAAQAQQQMGALRSKIRMTLHTYQATRLWHGRGVESGKPQIIGMRQMLAMIGKIQRDAAQDDPYADYWLIQIEDKLRENRQYLNNQLHLAEKRLAQLPDQLTVEENLSQQPFTTPIYTGGQLGWLAIRQLIDYDRLVRQVLLAGHIAQMSRNAEHNILRGVHRRMHGLVDFPKRYPGYSGITRDDLAANNARARQAIEKRGELPEDVAQGKRRSKYAPPIRKTQPNAQAASAATSPDATRDEAEAAPDTPTTGSADTPSDTNTEDPLDQDLPNG
;
A
#
# COMPACT_ATOMS: atom_id res chain seq x y z
N MET A 1 46.79 25.23 16.31
CA MET A 1 46.07 24.42 15.31
C MET A 1 44.70 24.08 15.89
N ALA A 2 43.63 24.65 15.36
CA ALA A 2 42.27 24.35 15.82
C ALA A 2 41.73 23.14 15.07
N ALA A 3 41.40 22.07 15.80
CA ALA A 3 40.77 20.88 15.25
C ALA A 3 39.36 21.25 14.74
N GLN A 4 39.15 21.14 13.44
CA GLN A 4 37.84 21.31 12.83
C GLN A 4 36.97 20.13 13.27
N ALA A 5 35.94 20.41 14.07
CA ALA A 5 34.92 19.44 14.42
C ALA A 5 34.21 19.01 13.14
N GLN A 6 34.33 17.72 12.80
CA GLN A 6 33.66 17.12 11.66
C GLN A 6 32.15 17.17 11.91
N GLN A 7 31.46 18.09 11.24
CA GLN A 7 30.02 18.28 11.38
C GLN A 7 29.29 17.07 10.77
N GLN A 8 28.93 16.10 11.61
CA GLN A 8 28.14 14.94 11.21
C GLN A 8 26.70 15.40 10.96
N MET A 9 26.35 15.61 9.69
CA MET A 9 24.96 15.89 9.32
C MET A 9 24.10 14.64 9.60
N GLY A 10 22.98 14.83 10.32
CA GLY A 10 22.00 13.77 10.59
C GLY A 10 21.22 13.36 9.33
N ALA A 11 20.58 12.19 9.38
CA ALA A 11 19.78 11.69 8.27
C ALA A 11 18.55 12.58 8.01
N LEU A 12 18.28 12.89 6.74
CA LEU A 12 17.06 13.59 6.33
C LEU A 12 15.83 12.75 6.70
N ARG A 13 14.96 13.30 7.56
CA ARG A 13 13.67 12.69 7.93
C ARG A 13 12.55 13.65 7.57
N SER A 14 11.70 13.26 6.63
CA SER A 14 10.46 13.98 6.31
C SER A 14 9.28 13.27 6.97
N LYS A 15 8.42 14.01 7.68
CA LYS A 15 7.11 13.51 8.14
C LYS A 15 6.13 13.61 6.98
N ILE A 16 6.06 12.57 6.14
CA ILE A 16 5.13 12.54 5.00
C ILE A 16 3.76 12.04 5.48
N ARG A 17 2.71 12.82 5.18
CA ARG A 17 1.32 12.49 5.48
C ARG A 17 0.51 12.42 4.20
N MET A 18 -0.55 11.61 4.22
CA MET A 18 -1.58 11.56 3.19
C MET A 18 -2.93 11.85 3.83
N THR A 19 -3.77 12.51 3.04
CA THR A 19 -5.14 12.87 3.38
C THR A 19 -6.08 12.19 2.38
N LEU A 20 -7.11 11.51 2.88
CA LEU A 20 -8.14 10.82 2.09
C LEU A 20 -9.50 11.42 2.42
N HIS A 21 -10.31 11.65 1.39
CA HIS A 21 -11.61 12.31 1.52
C HIS A 21 -12.79 11.33 1.41
N THR A 22 -12.58 10.12 0.90
CA THR A 22 -13.67 9.17 0.65
C THR A 22 -13.65 8.00 1.63
N TYR A 23 -14.85 7.50 1.96
CA TYR A 23 -14.99 6.29 2.76
C TYR A 23 -14.35 5.09 2.06
N GLN A 24 -14.50 5.02 0.74
CA GLN A 24 -13.97 3.96 -0.11
C GLN A 24 -12.44 3.88 -0.02
N ALA A 25 -11.73 5.02 -0.13
CA ALA A 25 -10.27 5.04 0.00
C ALA A 25 -9.82 4.76 1.44
N THR A 26 -10.54 5.27 2.44
CA THR A 26 -10.24 5.02 3.85
C THR A 26 -10.43 3.54 4.21
N ARG A 27 -11.50 2.90 3.74
CA ARG A 27 -11.74 1.46 3.93
C ARG A 27 -10.69 0.61 3.23
N LEU A 28 -10.27 0.97 2.01
CA LEU A 28 -9.16 0.32 1.32
C LEU A 28 -7.82 0.50 2.05
N TRP A 29 -7.61 1.67 2.67
CA TRP A 29 -6.43 1.94 3.49
C TRP A 29 -6.34 1.01 4.70
N HIS A 30 -7.47 0.82 5.40
CA HIS A 30 -7.53 0.00 6.60
C HIS A 30 -7.61 -1.50 6.33
N GLY A 31 -8.41 -1.89 5.33
CA GLY A 31 -8.89 -3.25 5.18
C GLY A 31 -9.97 -3.58 6.23
N ARG A 32 -10.23 -4.88 6.42
CA ARG A 32 -11.11 -5.42 7.46
C ARG A 32 -10.32 -6.44 8.27
N GLY A 33 -10.14 -6.19 9.56
CA GLY A 33 -9.47 -7.13 10.44
C GLY A 33 -10.37 -8.28 10.90
N VAL A 34 -9.76 -9.27 11.55
CA VAL A 34 -10.41 -10.48 12.04
C VAL A 34 -11.33 -10.22 13.23
N GLU A 35 -11.09 -9.13 13.96
CA GLU A 35 -11.92 -8.64 15.06
C GLU A 35 -13.36 -8.35 14.65
N SER A 36 -13.62 -8.19 13.35
CA SER A 36 -14.98 -8.01 12.81
C SER A 36 -15.83 -9.29 12.79
N GLY A 37 -15.24 -10.45 13.12
CA GLY A 37 -15.92 -11.76 13.00
C GLY A 37 -16.16 -12.22 11.56
N LYS A 38 -15.71 -11.45 10.56
CA LYS A 38 -15.81 -11.74 9.12
C LYS A 38 -14.43 -12.08 8.53
N PRO A 39 -14.35 -12.71 7.35
CA PRO A 39 -13.08 -12.98 6.68
C PRO A 39 -12.24 -11.71 6.52
N GLN A 40 -10.94 -11.82 6.84
CA GLN A 40 -10.01 -10.69 6.77
C GLN A 40 -9.87 -10.16 5.35
N ILE A 41 -9.96 -8.84 5.19
CA ILE A 41 -9.64 -8.14 3.95
C ILE A 41 -8.36 -7.34 4.20
N ILE A 42 -7.34 -7.60 3.40
CA ILE A 42 -6.08 -6.86 3.50
C ILE A 42 -6.30 -5.45 2.95
N GLY A 43 -5.78 -4.46 3.66
CA GLY A 43 -5.75 -3.07 3.24
C GLY A 43 -4.37 -2.66 2.73
N MET A 44 -4.29 -1.42 2.27
CA MET A 44 -3.05 -0.84 1.74
C MET A 44 -1.92 -0.86 2.77
N ARG A 45 -2.20 -0.65 4.07
CA ARG A 45 -1.16 -0.71 5.11
C ARG A 45 -0.45 -2.05 5.14
N GLN A 46 -1.20 -3.14 5.05
CA GLN A 46 -0.64 -4.49 5.05
C GLN A 46 0.07 -4.78 3.72
N MET A 47 -0.46 -4.31 2.59
CA MET A 47 0.23 -4.38 1.29
C MET A 47 1.63 -3.73 1.34
N LEU A 48 1.73 -2.53 1.92
CA LEU A 48 3.01 -1.82 2.06
C LEU A 48 4.01 -2.60 2.93
N ALA A 49 3.55 -3.19 4.03
CA ALA A 49 4.38 -4.04 4.88
C ALA A 49 4.89 -5.28 4.12
N MET A 50 4.04 -5.92 3.31
CA MET A 50 4.42 -7.06 2.46
C MET A 50 5.45 -6.66 1.40
N ILE A 51 5.26 -5.53 0.71
CA ILE A 51 6.24 -5.01 -0.26
C ILE A 51 7.58 -4.76 0.42
N GLY A 52 7.59 -4.12 1.60
CA GLY A 52 8.82 -3.89 2.37
C GLY A 52 9.50 -5.18 2.84
N LYS A 53 8.75 -6.27 3.06
CA LYS A 53 9.33 -7.60 3.31
C LYS A 53 9.99 -8.15 2.04
N ILE A 54 9.29 -8.18 0.91
CA ILE A 54 9.83 -8.67 -0.36
C ILE A 54 11.09 -7.90 -0.77
N GLN A 55 11.11 -6.58 -0.55
CA GLN A 55 12.31 -5.77 -0.80
C GLN A 55 13.49 -6.16 0.10
N ARG A 56 13.25 -6.48 1.38
CA ARG A 56 14.32 -6.97 2.27
C ARG A 56 14.87 -8.31 1.80
N ASP A 57 13.99 -9.23 1.43
CA ASP A 57 14.36 -10.55 0.91
C ASP A 57 15.19 -10.40 -0.37
N ALA A 58 14.77 -9.54 -1.31
CA ALA A 58 15.52 -9.21 -2.52
C ALA A 58 16.88 -8.56 -2.25
N ALA A 59 16.99 -7.74 -1.19
CA ALA A 59 18.27 -7.15 -0.77
C ALA A 59 19.26 -8.20 -0.23
N GLN A 60 18.78 -9.38 0.19
CA GLN A 60 19.59 -10.52 0.61
C GLN A 60 19.99 -11.44 -0.55
N ASP A 61 19.84 -10.96 -1.79
CA ASP A 61 20.11 -11.70 -3.03
C ASP A 61 19.13 -12.85 -3.32
N ASP A 62 17.89 -12.80 -2.79
CA ASP A 62 16.87 -13.78 -3.13
C ASP A 62 16.34 -13.56 -4.57
N PRO A 63 16.56 -14.52 -5.50
CA PRO A 63 16.15 -14.37 -6.89
C PRO A 63 14.62 -14.47 -7.09
N TYR A 64 13.92 -15.21 -6.22
CA TYR A 64 12.45 -15.26 -6.25
C TYR A 64 11.84 -13.96 -5.74
N ALA A 65 12.40 -13.37 -4.69
CA ALA A 65 11.94 -12.07 -4.18
C ALA A 65 12.11 -10.97 -5.24
N ASP A 66 13.26 -10.94 -5.93
CA ASP A 66 13.48 -10.02 -7.05
C ASP A 66 12.46 -10.22 -8.18
N TYR A 67 12.13 -11.48 -8.51
CA TYR A 67 11.09 -11.76 -9.50
C TYR A 67 9.72 -11.23 -9.05
N TRP A 68 9.36 -11.38 -7.78
CA TRP A 68 8.13 -10.83 -7.23
C TRP A 68 8.08 -9.30 -7.25
N LEU A 69 9.21 -8.61 -7.06
CA LEU A 69 9.26 -7.16 -7.23
C LEU A 69 8.95 -6.72 -8.66
N ILE A 70 9.43 -7.47 -9.67
CA ILE A 70 9.10 -7.21 -11.08
C ILE A 70 7.59 -7.37 -11.29
N GLN A 71 7.01 -8.47 -10.81
CA GLN A 71 5.57 -8.74 -10.93
C GLN A 71 4.72 -7.65 -10.26
N ILE A 72 5.13 -7.17 -9.08
CA ILE A 72 4.45 -6.07 -8.39
C ILE A 72 4.59 -4.76 -9.16
N GLU A 73 5.77 -4.45 -9.72
CA GLU A 73 5.99 -3.29 -10.56
C GLU A 73 5.07 -3.30 -11.79
N ASP A 74 4.97 -4.44 -12.46
CA ASP A 74 4.11 -4.63 -13.63
C ASP A 74 2.63 -4.47 -13.24
N LYS A 75 2.20 -5.08 -12.14
CA LYS A 75 0.83 -4.95 -11.62
C LYS A 75 0.47 -3.52 -11.28
N LEU A 76 1.38 -2.78 -10.65
CA LEU A 76 1.23 -1.36 -10.36
C LEU A 76 1.13 -0.54 -11.65
N ARG A 77 1.92 -0.87 -12.67
CA ARG A 77 1.90 -0.17 -13.96
C ARG A 77 0.56 -0.33 -14.68
N GLU A 78 0.06 -1.57 -14.75
CA GLU A 78 -1.26 -1.88 -15.32
C GLU A 78 -2.38 -1.18 -14.57
N ASN A 79 -2.34 -1.22 -13.24
CA ASN A 79 -3.37 -0.59 -12.40
C ASN A 79 -3.39 0.93 -12.57
N ARG A 80 -2.22 1.56 -12.63
CA ARG A 80 -2.09 2.99 -12.92
C ARG A 80 -2.70 3.37 -14.27
N GLN A 81 -2.44 2.59 -15.32
CA GLN A 81 -3.04 2.85 -16.64
C GLN A 81 -4.57 2.79 -16.58
N TYR A 82 -5.12 1.78 -15.90
CA TYR A 82 -6.56 1.66 -15.70
C TYR A 82 -7.13 2.87 -14.93
N LEU A 83 -6.54 3.24 -13.79
CA LEU A 83 -7.00 4.38 -12.99
C LEU A 83 -6.94 5.69 -13.77
N ASN A 84 -5.85 5.94 -14.49
CA ASN A 84 -5.70 7.15 -15.30
C ASN A 84 -6.79 7.25 -16.36
N ASN A 85 -7.13 6.14 -17.02
CA ASN A 85 -8.21 6.11 -17.99
C ASN A 85 -9.56 6.43 -17.34
N GLN A 86 -9.85 5.87 -16.16
CA GLN A 86 -11.09 6.16 -15.44
C GLN A 86 -11.17 7.60 -14.95
N LEU A 87 -10.07 8.15 -14.42
CA LEU A 87 -9.94 9.56 -14.06
C LEU A 87 -10.21 10.47 -15.26
N HIS A 88 -9.56 10.20 -16.39
CA HIS A 88 -9.78 10.98 -17.60
C HIS A 88 -11.24 10.96 -18.07
N LEU A 89 -11.91 9.80 -17.99
CA LEU A 89 -13.33 9.69 -18.32
C LEU A 89 -14.24 10.42 -17.32
N ALA A 90 -13.88 10.48 -16.04
CA ALA A 90 -14.62 11.24 -15.03
C ALA A 90 -14.43 12.76 -15.23
N GLU A 91 -13.20 13.20 -15.43
CA GLU A 91 -12.85 14.60 -15.74
C GLU A 91 -13.57 15.08 -17.01
N LYS A 92 -13.57 14.28 -18.08
CA LYS A 92 -14.26 14.62 -19.33
C LYS A 92 -15.76 14.80 -19.16
N ARG A 93 -16.40 14.06 -18.24
CA ARG A 93 -17.83 14.23 -17.94
C ARG A 93 -18.08 15.54 -17.21
N LEU A 94 -17.30 15.84 -16.18
CA LEU A 94 -17.42 17.09 -15.43
C LEU A 94 -17.12 18.32 -16.31
N ALA A 95 -16.28 18.18 -17.34
CA ALA A 95 -16.02 19.24 -18.31
C ALA A 95 -17.20 19.55 -19.27
N GLN A 96 -18.30 18.78 -19.24
CA GLN A 96 -19.50 19.03 -20.06
C GLN A 96 -20.48 20.01 -19.40
N LEU A 97 -20.15 20.51 -18.21
CA LEU A 97 -21.01 21.45 -17.51
C LEU A 97 -21.07 22.79 -18.23
N PRO A 98 -22.23 23.46 -18.24
CA PRO A 98 -22.35 24.81 -18.81
C PRO A 98 -21.42 25.78 -18.08
N ASP A 99 -20.86 26.74 -18.82
CA ASP A 99 -19.91 27.74 -18.29
C ASP A 99 -20.49 28.60 -17.16
N GLN A 100 -21.82 28.67 -17.03
CA GLN A 100 -22.51 29.37 -15.95
C GLN A 100 -22.42 28.64 -14.60
N LEU A 101 -22.03 27.36 -14.57
CA LEU A 101 -21.91 26.56 -13.37
C LEU A 101 -20.43 26.39 -12.99
N THR A 102 -20.04 26.98 -11.86
CA THR A 102 -18.72 26.72 -11.25
C THR A 102 -18.86 25.59 -10.22
N VAL A 103 -18.13 24.50 -10.41
CA VAL A 103 -18.12 23.36 -9.49
C VAL A 103 -16.72 23.20 -8.91
N GLU A 104 -16.60 23.35 -7.60
CA GLU A 104 -15.35 23.15 -6.86
C GLU A 104 -15.07 21.67 -6.58
N GLU A 105 -13.88 21.37 -6.03
CA GLU A 105 -13.54 20.00 -5.64
C GLU A 105 -14.47 19.46 -4.54
N ASN A 106 -14.97 18.24 -4.73
CA ASN A 106 -15.81 17.56 -3.75
C ASN A 106 -14.99 17.00 -2.58
N LEU A 107 -14.65 17.84 -1.60
CA LEU A 107 -13.82 17.46 -0.45
C LEU A 107 -14.66 17.08 0.76
N SER A 108 -14.23 16.06 1.51
CA SER A 108 -14.79 15.78 2.85
C SER A 108 -14.44 16.91 3.83
N GLN A 109 -15.45 17.29 4.63
CA GLN A 109 -15.30 18.24 5.74
C GLN A 109 -14.48 17.65 6.91
N GLN A 110 -14.41 16.33 7.00
CA GLN A 110 -13.63 15.60 8.00
C GLN A 110 -12.76 14.56 7.31
N PRO A 111 -11.67 14.97 6.66
CA PRO A 111 -10.84 14.04 5.91
C PRO A 111 -9.94 13.22 6.84
N PHE A 112 -9.69 11.97 6.45
CA PHE A 112 -8.79 11.09 7.19
C PHE A 112 -7.33 11.42 6.84
N THR A 113 -6.51 11.76 7.85
CA THR A 113 -5.09 12.07 7.65
C THR A 113 -4.19 11.13 8.44
N THR A 114 -3.17 10.57 7.78
CA THR A 114 -2.29 9.56 8.38
C THR A 114 -0.84 9.73 7.93
N PRO A 115 0.16 9.44 8.79
CA PRO A 115 1.55 9.33 8.35
C PRO A 115 1.75 8.10 7.46
N ILE A 116 2.67 8.20 6.51
CA ILE A 116 2.92 7.13 5.54
C ILE A 116 4.30 6.52 5.75
N TYR A 117 4.34 5.19 5.80
CA TYR A 117 5.56 4.39 5.76
C TYR A 117 5.43 3.32 4.69
N THR A 118 6.20 3.42 3.60
CA THR A 118 5.99 2.62 2.40
C THR A 118 6.90 1.41 2.26
N GLY A 119 7.97 1.32 3.06
CA GLY A 119 8.97 0.24 2.97
C GLY A 119 9.91 0.34 1.76
N GLY A 120 9.62 1.21 0.78
CA GLY A 120 10.45 1.51 -0.39
C GLY A 120 9.68 2.17 -1.53
N GLN A 121 10.33 2.33 -2.68
CA GLN A 121 9.81 3.10 -3.83
C GLN A 121 8.53 2.50 -4.45
N LEU A 122 8.39 1.18 -4.54
CA LEU A 122 7.15 0.55 -5.02
C LEU A 122 5.95 0.88 -4.12
N GLY A 123 6.16 0.99 -2.81
CA GLY A 123 5.11 1.40 -1.90
C GLY A 123 4.67 2.86 -2.13
N TRP A 124 5.59 3.76 -2.53
CA TRP A 124 5.22 5.12 -2.94
C TRP A 124 4.36 5.13 -4.21
N LEU A 125 4.68 4.26 -5.18
CA LEU A 125 3.84 4.09 -6.38
C LEU A 125 2.44 3.58 -6.03
N ALA A 126 2.33 2.68 -5.05
CA ALA A 126 1.04 2.18 -4.56
C ALA A 126 0.23 3.28 -3.85
N ILE A 127 0.87 4.09 -2.99
CA ILE A 127 0.22 5.23 -2.32
C ILE A 127 -0.33 6.25 -3.33
N ARG A 128 0.43 6.57 -4.38
CA ARG A 128 -0.04 7.48 -5.43
C ARG A 128 -1.35 6.96 -6.06
N GLN A 129 -1.46 5.66 -6.27
CA GLN A 129 -2.67 5.05 -6.83
C GLN A 129 -3.85 5.06 -5.86
N LEU A 130 -3.61 5.01 -4.55
CA LEU A 130 -4.66 5.20 -3.55
C LEU A 130 -5.19 6.65 -3.56
N ILE A 131 -4.30 7.64 -3.75
CA ILE A 131 -4.69 9.05 -3.89
C ILE A 131 -5.47 9.26 -5.19
N ASP A 132 -5.00 8.68 -6.30
CA ASP A 132 -5.71 8.71 -7.59
C ASP A 132 -7.08 8.03 -7.49
N TYR A 133 -7.20 6.95 -6.71
CA TYR A 133 -8.47 6.30 -6.40
C TYR A 133 -9.41 7.19 -5.59
N ASP A 134 -8.92 7.82 -4.51
CA ASP A 134 -9.71 8.76 -3.71
C ASP A 134 -10.23 9.92 -4.56
N ARG A 135 -9.38 10.48 -5.44
CA ARG A 135 -9.77 11.53 -6.39
C ARG A 135 -10.84 11.05 -7.38
N LEU A 136 -10.70 9.85 -7.92
CA LEU A 136 -11.66 9.28 -8.86
C LEU A 136 -13.03 9.08 -8.22
N VAL A 137 -13.06 8.53 -7.00
CA VAL A 137 -14.31 8.33 -6.26
C VAL A 137 -15.02 9.66 -6.03
N ARG A 138 -14.29 10.71 -5.61
CA ARG A 138 -14.85 12.07 -5.47
C ARG A 138 -15.48 12.59 -6.76
N GLN A 139 -14.79 12.45 -7.90
CA GLN A 139 -15.28 12.91 -9.19
C GLN A 139 -16.54 12.15 -9.65
N VAL A 140 -16.59 10.84 -9.41
CA VAL A 140 -17.73 10.00 -9.76
C VAL A 140 -18.94 10.34 -8.91
N LEU A 141 -18.77 10.46 -7.58
CA LEU A 141 -19.85 10.86 -6.67
C LEU A 141 -20.37 12.26 -6.98
N LEU A 142 -19.47 13.21 -7.27
CA LEU A 142 -19.85 14.56 -7.68
C LEU A 142 -20.68 14.52 -8.96
N ALA A 143 -20.22 13.83 -10.00
CA ALA A 143 -20.92 13.72 -11.27
C ALA A 143 -22.32 13.09 -11.11
N GLY A 144 -22.49 12.11 -10.21
CA GLY A 144 -23.80 11.56 -9.85
C GLY A 144 -24.69 12.59 -9.16
N HIS A 145 -24.14 13.34 -8.20
CA HIS A 145 -24.86 14.38 -7.45
C HIS A 145 -25.43 15.49 -8.35
N ILE A 146 -24.71 15.90 -9.38
CA ILE A 146 -25.13 16.94 -10.34
C ILE A 146 -25.77 16.39 -11.62
N ALA A 147 -26.28 15.16 -11.57
CA ALA A 147 -27.02 14.50 -12.67
C ALA A 147 -26.24 14.37 -14.00
N GLN A 148 -24.90 14.30 -13.96
CA GLN A 148 -24.05 13.99 -15.12
C GLN A 148 -23.92 12.47 -15.36
N MET A 149 -24.45 11.64 -14.46
CA MET A 149 -24.56 10.19 -14.64
C MET A 149 -25.74 9.61 -13.87
N SER A 150 -26.20 8.43 -14.29
CA SER A 150 -27.23 7.68 -13.57
C SER A 150 -26.64 6.97 -12.35
N ARG A 151 -27.48 6.70 -11.34
CA ARG A 151 -27.10 5.93 -10.15
C ARG A 151 -26.49 4.55 -10.50
N ASN A 152 -27.03 3.88 -11.51
CA ASN A 152 -26.52 2.58 -11.96
C ASN A 152 -25.13 2.72 -12.59
N ALA A 153 -24.89 3.76 -13.39
CA ALA A 153 -23.58 4.02 -13.98
C ALA A 153 -22.54 4.34 -12.90
N GLU A 154 -22.90 5.19 -11.94
CA GLU A 154 -22.08 5.53 -10.77
C GLU A 154 -21.68 4.26 -9.99
N HIS A 155 -22.66 3.46 -9.58
CA HIS A 155 -22.44 2.20 -8.85
C HIS A 155 -21.51 1.26 -9.61
N ASN A 156 -21.73 1.08 -10.92
CA ASN A 156 -20.93 0.18 -11.75
C ASN A 156 -19.47 0.65 -11.86
N ILE A 157 -19.23 1.96 -12.02
CA ILE A 157 -17.88 2.53 -12.05
C ILE A 157 -17.19 2.32 -10.71
N LEU A 158 -17.84 2.71 -9.61
CA LEU A 158 -17.28 2.57 -8.25
C LEU A 158 -16.95 1.11 -7.94
N ARG A 159 -17.86 0.17 -8.23
CA ARG A 159 -17.65 -1.26 -8.03
C ARG A 159 -16.47 -1.80 -8.86
N GLY A 160 -16.38 -1.40 -10.13
CA GLY A 160 -15.30 -1.83 -11.02
C GLY A 160 -13.93 -1.34 -10.56
N VAL A 161 -13.82 -0.07 -10.20
CA VAL A 161 -12.58 0.53 -9.69
C VAL A 161 -12.21 -0.06 -8.33
N HIS A 162 -13.18 -0.23 -7.42
CA HIS A 162 -12.97 -0.87 -6.13
C HIS A 162 -12.41 -2.29 -6.27
N ARG A 163 -13.02 -3.13 -7.11
CA ARG A 163 -12.54 -4.49 -7.39
C ARG A 163 -11.11 -4.48 -7.94
N ARG A 164 -10.81 -3.55 -8.85
CA ARG A 164 -9.48 -3.40 -9.45
C ARG A 164 -8.42 -3.00 -8.41
N MET A 165 -8.75 -2.08 -7.51
CA MET A 165 -7.87 -1.69 -6.40
C MET A 165 -7.66 -2.82 -5.39
N HIS A 166 -8.71 -3.54 -5.00
CA HIS A 166 -8.56 -4.71 -4.13
C HIS A 166 -7.69 -5.79 -4.75
N GLY A 167 -7.84 -6.06 -6.05
CA GLY A 167 -6.98 -7.00 -6.78
C GLY A 167 -5.50 -6.60 -6.77
N LEU A 168 -5.18 -5.30 -6.73
CA LEU A 168 -3.81 -4.81 -6.54
C LEU A 168 -3.34 -5.02 -5.09
N VAL A 169 -4.15 -4.66 -4.10
CA VAL A 169 -3.83 -4.78 -2.67
C VAL A 169 -3.58 -6.21 -2.25
N ASP A 170 -4.37 -7.14 -2.78
CA ASP A 170 -4.28 -8.55 -2.44
C ASP A 170 -3.13 -9.27 -3.17
N PHE A 171 -2.58 -8.68 -4.23
CA PHE A 171 -1.60 -9.34 -5.10
C PHE A 171 -0.34 -9.83 -4.35
N PRO A 172 0.29 -9.07 -3.45
CA PRO A 172 1.49 -9.52 -2.75
C PRO A 172 1.28 -10.69 -1.78
N LYS A 173 0.02 -11.04 -1.42
CA LYS A 173 -0.25 -12.21 -0.55
C LYS A 173 0.22 -13.53 -1.16
N ARG A 174 0.32 -13.57 -2.49
CA ARG A 174 0.73 -14.75 -3.26
C ARG A 174 2.24 -15.01 -3.15
N TYR A 175 3.01 -14.08 -2.57
CA TYR A 175 4.43 -14.26 -2.36
C TYR A 175 4.69 -15.43 -1.37
N PRO A 176 5.42 -16.49 -1.77
CA PRO A 176 5.64 -17.67 -0.92
C PRO A 176 6.68 -17.45 0.20
N GLY A 177 7.11 -16.21 0.44
CA GLY A 177 8.12 -15.87 1.45
C GLY A 177 9.56 -16.05 0.96
N TYR A 178 10.53 -15.72 1.82
CA TYR A 178 11.95 -15.88 1.55
C TYR A 178 12.30 -17.33 1.17
N SER A 179 13.00 -17.51 0.06
CA SER A 179 13.40 -18.81 -0.47
C SER A 179 14.65 -19.38 0.22
N GLY A 180 15.49 -18.52 0.81
CA GLY A 180 16.73 -18.92 1.47
C GLY A 180 17.87 -19.28 0.53
N ILE A 181 17.72 -19.02 -0.77
CA ILE A 181 18.77 -19.21 -1.77
C ILE A 181 19.25 -17.87 -2.32
N THR A 182 20.50 -17.86 -2.76
CA THR A 182 21.15 -16.76 -3.46
C THR A 182 21.31 -17.08 -4.94
N ARG A 183 21.74 -16.10 -5.75
CA ARG A 183 22.04 -16.36 -7.17
C ARG A 183 23.24 -17.28 -7.37
N ASP A 184 24.19 -17.25 -6.45
CA ASP A 184 25.34 -18.16 -6.44
C ASP A 184 24.88 -19.61 -6.23
N ASP A 185 23.87 -19.83 -5.38
CA ASP A 185 23.27 -21.17 -5.18
C ASP A 185 22.61 -21.71 -6.46
N LEU A 186 21.92 -20.83 -7.21
CA LEU A 186 21.34 -21.17 -8.51
C LEU A 186 22.42 -21.49 -9.55
N ALA A 187 23.47 -20.66 -9.63
CA ALA A 187 24.58 -20.86 -10.56
C ALA A 187 25.36 -22.16 -10.27
N ALA A 188 25.53 -22.50 -8.99
CA ALA A 188 26.16 -23.75 -8.55
C ALA A 188 25.24 -24.99 -8.66
N ASN A 189 23.95 -24.81 -9.00
CA ASN A 189 22.93 -25.86 -9.05
C ASN A 189 22.92 -26.77 -7.80
N ASN A 190 23.03 -26.15 -6.62
CA ASN A 190 23.17 -26.91 -5.39
C ASN A 190 21.83 -27.54 -4.94
N ALA A 191 21.87 -28.35 -3.88
CA ALA A 191 20.67 -29.04 -3.38
C ALA A 191 19.56 -28.07 -2.94
N ARG A 192 19.92 -26.89 -2.39
CA ARG A 192 18.95 -25.87 -1.95
C ARG A 192 18.26 -25.21 -3.15
N ALA A 193 19.01 -24.88 -4.19
CA ALA A 193 18.49 -24.37 -5.45
C ALA A 193 17.48 -25.33 -6.09
N ARG A 194 17.82 -26.62 -6.19
CA ARG A 194 16.92 -27.64 -6.75
C ARG A 194 15.61 -27.77 -5.96
N GLN A 195 15.69 -27.79 -4.62
CA GLN A 195 14.49 -27.84 -3.77
C GLN A 195 13.64 -26.56 -3.88
N ALA A 196 14.25 -25.40 -4.04
CA ALA A 196 13.53 -24.14 -4.25
C ALA A 196 12.78 -24.15 -5.58
N ILE A 197 13.43 -24.62 -6.66
CA ILE A 197 12.83 -24.77 -7.99
C ILE A 197 11.64 -25.74 -7.94
N GLU A 198 11.79 -26.89 -7.29
CA GLU A 198 10.71 -27.86 -7.12
C GLU A 198 9.48 -27.26 -6.41
N LYS A 199 9.70 -26.44 -5.38
CA LYS A 199 8.61 -25.85 -4.58
C LYS A 199 7.98 -24.61 -5.20
N ARG A 200 8.77 -23.80 -5.92
CA ARG A 200 8.38 -22.43 -6.34
C ARG A 200 8.31 -22.27 -7.85
N GLY A 201 8.70 -23.28 -8.60
CA GLY A 201 8.82 -23.24 -10.06
C GLY A 201 10.14 -22.65 -10.54
N GLU A 202 10.35 -22.75 -11.85
CA GLU A 202 11.52 -22.20 -12.53
C GLU A 202 11.41 -20.68 -12.69
N LEU A 203 12.56 -20.01 -12.56
CA LEU A 203 12.67 -18.58 -12.79
C LEU A 203 13.12 -18.32 -14.24
N PRO A 204 12.68 -17.20 -14.86
CA PRO A 204 13.28 -16.73 -16.10
C PRO A 204 14.79 -16.56 -15.96
N GLU A 205 15.55 -17.01 -16.95
CA GLU A 205 17.02 -17.05 -16.92
C GLU A 205 17.63 -15.67 -16.63
N ASP A 206 17.05 -14.63 -17.21
CA ASP A 206 17.50 -13.25 -17.03
C ASP A 206 17.33 -12.74 -15.58
N VAL A 207 16.33 -13.22 -14.86
CA VAL A 207 16.10 -12.88 -13.44
C VAL A 207 16.98 -13.74 -12.53
N ALA A 208 17.12 -15.03 -12.85
CA ALA A 208 18.01 -15.95 -12.15
C ALA A 208 19.48 -15.46 -12.17
N GLN A 209 19.93 -14.94 -13.31
CA GLN A 209 21.26 -14.33 -13.48
C GLN A 209 21.35 -12.89 -12.94
N GLY A 210 20.24 -12.30 -12.49
CA GLY A 210 20.20 -10.91 -11.99
C GLY A 210 20.33 -9.82 -13.07
N LYS A 211 20.27 -10.19 -14.36
CA LYS A 211 20.28 -9.24 -15.49
C LYS A 211 19.00 -8.40 -15.52
N ARG A 212 17.85 -9.01 -15.22
CA ARG A 212 16.57 -8.33 -15.06
C ARG A 212 16.17 -8.27 -13.59
N ARG A 213 16.02 -7.06 -13.08
CA ARG A 213 15.49 -6.74 -11.74
C ARG A 213 14.49 -5.59 -11.87
N SER A 214 13.62 -5.42 -10.88
CA SER A 214 12.74 -4.23 -10.85
C SER A 214 13.58 -2.95 -10.88
N LYS A 215 13.06 -1.90 -11.53
CA LYS A 215 13.70 -0.58 -11.55
C LYS A 215 13.89 0.01 -10.15
N TYR A 216 13.10 -0.50 -9.20
CA TYR A 216 13.02 -0.07 -7.81
C TYR A 216 13.52 -1.15 -6.84
N ALA A 217 14.26 -2.15 -7.36
CA ALA A 217 14.87 -3.18 -6.53
C ALA A 217 16.02 -2.58 -5.70
N PRO A 218 16.18 -2.97 -4.43
CA PRO A 218 17.28 -2.49 -3.61
C PRO A 218 18.63 -3.05 -4.12
N PRO A 219 19.75 -2.38 -3.79
CA PRO A 219 21.06 -2.95 -4.03
C PRO A 219 21.22 -4.26 -3.26
N ILE A 220 21.82 -5.25 -3.90
CA ILE A 220 22.12 -6.54 -3.27
C ILE A 220 23.20 -6.31 -2.22
N ARG A 221 22.93 -6.75 -0.99
CA ARG A 221 23.91 -6.70 0.09
C ARG A 221 24.99 -7.74 -0.20
N LYS A 222 26.21 -7.29 -0.47
CA LYS A 222 27.36 -8.18 -0.47
C LYS A 222 27.58 -8.63 0.96
N THR A 223 27.19 -9.86 1.28
CA THR A 223 27.54 -10.49 2.55
C THR A 223 29.06 -10.69 2.52
N GLN A 224 29.82 -9.76 3.10
CA GLN A 224 31.16 -10.13 3.56
C GLN A 224 30.94 -11.22 4.62
N PRO A 225 31.57 -12.40 4.51
CA PRO A 225 31.46 -13.43 5.53
C PRO A 225 32.04 -12.87 6.82
N ASN A 226 31.19 -12.36 7.72
CA ASN A 226 31.63 -11.80 8.98
C ASN A 226 31.89 -12.95 9.96
N ALA A 227 33.17 -13.21 10.22
CA ALA A 227 33.66 -14.16 11.21
C ALA A 227 33.44 -13.68 12.67
N GLN A 228 32.29 -13.08 12.97
CA GLN A 228 31.93 -12.55 14.28
C GLN A 228 30.50 -12.97 14.65
N ALA A 229 30.29 -14.29 14.69
CA ALA A 229 29.11 -14.90 15.34
C ALA A 229 29.46 -15.51 16.72
N ALA A 230 30.65 -15.24 17.27
CA ALA A 230 31.14 -15.91 18.49
C ALA A 230 31.36 -15.01 19.72
N SER A 231 31.06 -13.70 19.70
CA SER A 231 31.38 -12.85 20.86
C SER A 231 30.45 -11.65 21.06
N ALA A 232 29.14 -11.89 21.22
CA ALA A 232 28.25 -10.88 21.78
C ALA A 232 27.09 -11.53 22.55
N ALA A 233 27.44 -12.43 23.48
CA ALA A 233 26.60 -12.75 24.62
C ALA A 233 27.10 -11.93 25.82
N THR A 234 26.76 -10.64 25.88
CA THR A 234 26.83 -9.84 27.12
C THR A 234 25.87 -8.64 27.00
N SER A 235 24.86 -8.62 27.89
CA SER A 235 23.78 -7.64 28.15
C SER A 235 24.29 -6.22 28.54
N PRO A 236 23.49 -5.16 28.89
CA PRO A 236 22.07 -5.14 29.36
C PRO A 236 21.17 -3.92 28.97
N ASP A 237 19.89 -4.06 29.33
CA ASP A 237 18.89 -3.10 29.87
C ASP A 237 18.70 -1.66 29.33
N ALA A 238 17.44 -1.30 29.05
CA ALA A 238 16.90 0.07 29.05
C ALA A 238 15.35 0.06 29.04
N THR A 239 14.78 -0.06 30.23
CA THR A 239 13.73 0.80 30.83
C THR A 239 12.52 1.21 29.99
N ARG A 240 11.35 0.74 30.46
CA ARG A 240 10.01 1.34 30.30
C ARG A 240 9.83 2.47 31.30
N ASP A 241 9.26 3.59 30.86
CA ASP A 241 8.42 4.57 31.59
C ASP A 241 8.09 5.69 30.56
N GLU A 242 6.95 6.38 30.46
CA GLU A 242 5.76 6.74 31.27
C GLU A 242 4.64 7.12 30.24
N ALA A 243 3.34 6.88 30.38
CA ALA A 243 2.32 7.51 31.24
C ALA A 243 2.21 9.06 31.17
N GLU A 244 1.17 9.59 30.52
CA GLU A 244 0.42 10.86 30.79
C GLU A 244 -0.37 11.25 29.53
N ALA A 245 -1.54 11.89 29.53
CA ALA A 245 -2.61 12.14 30.48
C ALA A 245 -3.77 12.70 29.62
N ALA A 246 -5.00 12.33 29.95
CA ALA A 246 -6.19 12.93 29.37
C ALA A 246 -6.53 14.26 30.08
N PRO A 247 -7.21 15.20 29.42
CA PRO A 247 -7.95 16.24 30.14
C PRO A 247 -9.45 15.93 30.18
N ASP A 248 -10.01 15.85 31.39
CA ASP A 248 -11.44 16.06 31.68
C ASP A 248 -11.78 17.56 31.54
N THR A 249 -12.95 17.95 31.03
CA THR A 249 -14.19 18.26 31.80
C THR A 249 -15.15 19.03 30.85
N PRO A 250 -16.43 19.35 31.18
CA PRO A 250 -17.35 18.79 32.18
C PRO A 250 -18.76 18.43 31.63
N THR A 251 -19.53 17.71 32.45
CA THR A 251 -20.97 17.41 32.34
C THR A 251 -21.87 18.64 32.13
N THR A 252 -22.85 18.55 31.23
CA THR A 252 -24.22 19.11 31.40
C THR A 252 -25.21 18.49 30.40
N GLY A 253 -26.40 18.12 30.90
CA GLY A 253 -27.68 18.41 30.23
C GLY A 253 -28.24 17.40 29.22
N SER A 254 -29.38 16.80 29.62
CA SER A 254 -30.33 15.99 28.87
C SER A 254 -30.83 16.54 27.51
N ALA A 255 -31.40 15.61 26.72
CA ALA A 255 -32.18 15.76 25.47
C ALA A 255 -31.33 16.14 24.23
N ASP A 256 -31.49 15.57 23.05
CA ASP A 256 -32.62 14.89 22.42
C ASP A 256 -32.09 13.92 21.33
N THR A 257 -32.84 12.86 21.01
CA THR A 257 -32.48 11.90 19.94
C THR A 257 -32.83 12.52 18.58
N PRO A 258 -32.01 12.30 17.53
CA PRO A 258 -32.62 11.69 16.36
C PRO A 258 -31.73 10.62 15.68
N SER A 259 -32.34 9.45 15.57
CA SER A 259 -32.26 8.48 14.46
C SER A 259 -30.90 8.22 13.81
N ASP A 260 -30.34 7.06 14.18
CA ASP A 260 -29.53 6.21 13.30
C ASP A 260 -30.16 6.14 11.89
N THR A 261 -29.47 6.72 10.92
CA THR A 261 -29.56 6.25 9.54
C THR A 261 -28.30 5.44 9.27
N ASN A 262 -28.40 4.15 9.57
CA ASN A 262 -27.55 3.12 8.98
C ASN A 262 -27.64 3.25 7.45
N THR A 263 -26.75 4.04 6.86
CA THR A 263 -26.52 3.98 5.42
C THR A 263 -25.56 2.82 5.19
N GLU A 264 -26.12 1.61 5.18
CA GLU A 264 -25.44 0.46 4.60
C GLU A 264 -25.21 0.78 3.12
N ASP A 265 -23.95 0.92 2.71
CA ASP A 265 -23.57 1.12 1.32
C ASP A 265 -23.93 -0.16 0.52
N PRO A 266 -24.82 -0.09 -0.49
CA PRO A 266 -25.28 -1.25 -1.26
C PRO A 266 -24.17 -1.95 -2.07
N LEU A 267 -22.94 -1.44 -2.07
CA LEU A 267 -21.79 -2.10 -2.70
C LEU A 267 -21.32 -3.38 -1.98
N ASP A 268 -21.76 -3.64 -0.74
CA ASP A 268 -21.31 -4.78 0.07
C ASP A 268 -22.28 -5.99 0.09
N GLN A 269 -23.44 -5.90 -0.60
CA GLN A 269 -24.43 -6.99 -0.61
C GLN A 269 -24.16 -8.08 -1.67
N ASP A 270 -23.28 -7.85 -2.64
CA ASP A 270 -23.09 -8.76 -3.78
C ASP A 270 -21.61 -9.03 -4.12
N LEU A 271 -20.82 -9.55 -3.18
CA LEU A 271 -19.64 -10.32 -3.56
C LEU A 271 -19.98 -11.81 -3.47
N PRO A 272 -20.31 -12.50 -4.58
CA PRO A 272 -20.35 -13.95 -4.55
C PRO A 272 -18.95 -14.46 -4.24
N ASN A 273 -18.87 -15.40 -3.28
CA ASN A 273 -17.71 -16.24 -3.07
C ASN A 273 -17.41 -16.98 -4.39
N GLY A 274 -16.28 -16.65 -5.01
CA GLY A 274 -15.76 -17.29 -6.23
C GLY A 274 -14.35 -16.81 -6.51
#